data_AF-A0A535BT94-F1
#
_entry.id   AF-A0A535BT94-F1
#
_cell.length_a   1.000
_cell.length_b   1.000
_cell.length_c   1.000
_cell.angle_alpha   90.00
_cell.angle_beta   90.00
_cell.angle_gamma   90.00
#
_symmetry.space_group_name_H-M   'P 1'
#
loop_
_entity.id
_entity.type
_entity.pdbx_description
1 polymer ?
#
loop_
_entity_poly.entity_id
_entity_poly.type
_entity_poly.pdbx_seq_one_letter_code
_entity_poly.pdbx_strand_id
1 'polypeptide(L)'
;GRAYAAAITAIMTGEAYAQSARIAAVVGPFEAYPKNKSAHDGVMDKHRAAAYRIPTDVVPPTLLSAARQAWDDAVTLGRTVGYRNAQASVLAPTGTISFMMDSDTTGVEPDIALVKYKRLVGGGMLKLVNGTVPAALRRLGYTETQASAITAYIEQQGTIEGAPELKDEHLPVFDCAFVPANGKRSISHMGHIKMMGAVQPFISGAISKTVNLPETATVDDVMDAYVESWKHGVKAIAIYRDGSKKVQPVSTNADASNSKKKVETVTVEKIVERVVEVNRPQRRRLPDTRNSKTHKFSIEGHEGYITVGLFDDGAPGELFVTMAKEGSTLSGMMDAFATSVSLLFQYGVPLAHMVDKFSHMRFEPSGWTGNPQIGMAKSIVDYVFRWLGHNFLSAADRAALGLVTHSEIADATPQLELIRPDRNEPVEPAPKMVASVESPTVRRMNSTPDAPPCPRCGWLTVRNGTCHKCENCGETTGCS
;
A
#
# COMPACT_ATOMS: atom_id res chain seq x y z
N GLY A 1 25.54 -12.15 -9.66
CA GLY A 1 24.37 -11.25 -9.56
C GLY A 1 23.78 -10.90 -10.91
N ARG A 2 24.22 -9.80 -11.55
CA ARG A 2 23.59 -9.24 -12.76
C ARG A 2 23.47 -10.20 -13.95
N ALA A 3 24.53 -10.96 -14.26
CA ALA A 3 24.49 -11.92 -15.36
C ALA A 3 23.50 -13.07 -15.13
N TYR A 4 23.36 -13.54 -13.88
CA TYR A 4 22.33 -14.52 -13.50
C TYR A 4 20.93 -13.94 -13.68
N ALA A 5 20.69 -12.72 -13.19
CA ALA A 5 19.41 -12.04 -13.33
C ALA A 5 19.05 -11.84 -14.82
N ALA A 6 20.02 -11.42 -15.63
CA ALA A 6 19.89 -11.30 -17.08
C ALA A 6 19.50 -12.64 -17.72
N ALA A 7 20.22 -13.72 -17.42
CA ALA A 7 19.95 -15.03 -18.00
C ALA A 7 18.58 -15.60 -17.60
N ILE A 8 18.20 -15.50 -16.33
CA ILE A 8 16.88 -15.94 -15.85
C ILE A 8 15.76 -15.13 -16.52
N THR A 9 15.90 -13.81 -16.59
CA THR A 9 14.92 -12.94 -17.24
C THR A 9 14.82 -13.23 -18.74
N ALA A 10 15.96 -13.51 -19.38
CA ALA A 10 16.01 -13.90 -20.78
C ALA A 10 15.24 -15.19 -21.05
N ILE A 11 15.40 -16.21 -20.21
CA ILE A 11 14.65 -17.47 -20.31
C ILE A 11 13.16 -17.20 -20.17
N MET A 12 12.75 -16.51 -19.11
CA MET A 12 11.33 -16.27 -18.81
C MET A 12 10.61 -15.54 -19.94
N THR A 13 11.19 -14.45 -20.45
CA THR A 13 10.56 -13.68 -21.53
C THR A 13 10.69 -14.35 -22.89
N GLY A 14 11.84 -14.99 -23.19
CA GLY A 14 12.03 -15.75 -24.42
C GLY A 14 10.97 -16.85 -24.54
N GLU A 15 10.81 -17.65 -23.48
CA GLU A 15 9.78 -18.70 -23.45
C GLU A 15 8.36 -18.13 -23.54
N ALA A 16 8.08 -16.98 -22.91
CA ALA A 16 6.78 -16.33 -23.04
C ALA A 16 6.47 -15.93 -24.50
N TYR A 17 7.45 -15.42 -25.25
CA TYR A 17 7.27 -15.12 -26.67
C TYR A 17 7.21 -16.37 -27.55
N ALA A 18 7.99 -17.40 -27.26
CA ALA A 18 7.87 -18.70 -27.93
C ALA A 18 6.47 -19.27 -27.74
N GLN A 19 5.94 -19.24 -26.51
CA GLN A 19 4.58 -19.66 -26.22
C GLN A 19 3.53 -18.76 -26.91
N SER A 20 3.77 -17.45 -26.96
CA SER A 20 2.92 -16.52 -27.72
C SER A 20 2.83 -16.89 -29.20
N ALA A 21 3.95 -17.32 -29.80
CA ALA A 21 3.97 -17.81 -31.19
C ALA A 21 3.23 -19.15 -31.33
N ARG A 22 3.41 -20.09 -30.40
CA ARG A 22 2.64 -21.36 -30.40
C ARG A 22 1.13 -21.12 -30.32
N ILE A 23 0.69 -20.15 -29.53
CA ILE A 23 -0.73 -19.75 -29.48
C ILE A 23 -1.16 -19.13 -30.82
N ALA A 24 -0.34 -18.25 -31.40
CA ALA A 24 -0.63 -17.63 -32.69
C ALA A 24 -0.78 -18.65 -33.83
N ALA A 25 -0.05 -19.77 -33.79
CA ALA A 25 -0.21 -20.85 -34.76
C ALA A 25 -1.62 -21.46 -34.76
N VAL A 26 -2.33 -21.41 -33.62
CA VAL A 26 -3.68 -21.99 -33.47
C VAL A 26 -4.77 -20.96 -33.73
N VAL A 27 -4.65 -19.76 -33.16
CA VAL A 27 -5.73 -18.74 -33.18
C VAL A 27 -5.39 -17.48 -33.97
N GLY A 28 -4.28 -17.49 -34.69
CA GLY A 28 -3.73 -16.33 -35.39
C GLY A 28 -2.97 -15.36 -34.48
N PRO A 29 -2.07 -14.53 -35.04
CA PRO A 29 -1.34 -13.51 -34.29
C PRO A 29 -2.28 -12.39 -33.79
N PHE A 30 -1.75 -11.46 -32.99
CA PHE A 30 -2.53 -10.26 -32.63
C PHE A 30 -2.89 -9.45 -33.87
N GLU A 31 -4.04 -8.76 -33.82
CA GLU A 31 -4.68 -8.13 -34.98
C GLU A 31 -3.74 -7.18 -35.77
N ALA A 32 -2.96 -6.37 -35.08
CA ALA A 32 -2.05 -5.40 -35.70
C ALA A 32 -0.70 -6.00 -36.13
N TYR A 33 -0.43 -7.29 -35.89
CA TYR A 33 0.87 -7.90 -36.19
C TYR A 33 1.24 -7.81 -37.68
N PRO A 34 0.36 -8.07 -38.66
CA PRO A 34 0.73 -7.94 -40.07
C PRO A 34 1.26 -6.56 -40.44
N LYS A 35 0.68 -5.49 -39.87
CA LYS A 35 1.13 -4.10 -40.05
C LYS A 35 2.45 -3.82 -39.32
N ASN A 36 2.65 -4.47 -38.16
CA ASN A 36 3.81 -4.24 -37.29
C ASN A 36 4.94 -5.27 -37.46
N LYS A 37 4.82 -6.21 -38.41
CA LYS A 37 5.66 -7.42 -38.47
C LYS A 37 7.15 -7.09 -38.45
N SER A 38 7.60 -6.24 -39.36
CA SER A 38 9.02 -5.89 -39.50
C SER A 38 9.59 -5.25 -38.23
N ALA A 39 8.86 -4.32 -37.61
CA ALA A 39 9.29 -3.67 -36.39
C ALA A 39 9.27 -4.62 -35.18
N HIS A 40 8.23 -5.44 -35.06
CA HIS A 40 8.09 -6.42 -33.97
C HIS A 40 9.19 -7.49 -34.04
N ASP A 41 9.41 -8.09 -35.21
CA ASP A 41 10.48 -9.08 -35.43
C ASP A 41 11.85 -8.47 -35.15
N GLY A 42 12.08 -7.22 -35.57
CA GLY A 42 13.31 -6.49 -35.27
C GLY A 42 13.54 -6.26 -33.76
N VAL A 43 12.47 -6.12 -32.97
CA VAL A 43 12.57 -6.06 -31.50
C VAL A 43 12.92 -7.44 -30.92
N MET A 44 12.33 -8.53 -31.44
CA MET A 44 12.67 -9.89 -31.02
C MET A 44 14.14 -10.22 -31.32
N ASP A 45 14.66 -9.77 -32.46
CA ASP A 45 16.08 -9.88 -32.79
C ASP A 45 16.98 -9.10 -31.83
N LYS A 46 16.56 -7.92 -31.37
CA LYS A 46 17.31 -7.15 -30.35
C LYS A 46 17.38 -7.90 -29.02
N HIS A 47 16.27 -8.52 -28.60
CA HIS A 47 16.24 -9.35 -27.40
C HIS A 47 17.15 -10.58 -27.52
N ARG A 48 17.05 -11.31 -28.64
CA ARG A 48 17.93 -12.44 -28.96
C ARG A 48 19.41 -12.02 -28.96
N ALA A 49 19.75 -10.93 -29.63
CA ALA A 49 21.12 -10.40 -29.65
C ALA A 49 21.62 -10.00 -28.25
N ALA A 50 20.74 -9.52 -27.36
CA ALA A 50 21.09 -9.27 -25.97
C ALA A 50 21.41 -10.58 -25.21
N ALA A 51 20.68 -11.66 -25.47
CA ALA A 51 20.90 -12.95 -24.81
C ALA A 51 22.27 -13.53 -25.15
N TYR A 52 22.72 -13.35 -26.40
CA TYR A 52 24.05 -13.75 -26.84
C TYR A 52 25.18 -12.89 -26.25
N ARG A 53 24.88 -11.66 -25.80
CA ARG A 53 25.84 -10.76 -25.12
C ARG A 53 25.95 -10.98 -23.62
N ILE A 54 25.18 -11.89 -23.04
CA ILE A 54 25.35 -12.26 -21.63
C ILE A 54 26.77 -12.86 -21.45
N PRO A 55 27.58 -12.36 -20.49
CA PRO A 55 28.95 -12.83 -20.30
C PRO A 55 29.00 -14.32 -19.98
N THR A 56 29.91 -15.05 -20.63
CA THR A 56 30.00 -16.52 -20.58
C THR A 56 30.75 -17.08 -19.38
N ASP A 57 31.57 -16.24 -18.74
CA ASP A 57 32.52 -16.58 -17.68
C ASP A 57 31.92 -16.54 -16.27
N VAL A 58 30.76 -15.89 -16.09
CA VAL A 58 30.15 -15.61 -14.78
C VAL A 58 28.78 -16.26 -14.57
N VAL A 59 28.33 -17.10 -15.51
CA VAL A 59 27.09 -17.88 -15.41
C VAL A 59 27.34 -19.33 -15.84
N PRO A 60 26.62 -20.32 -15.27
CA PRO A 60 26.76 -21.70 -15.69
C PRO A 60 26.43 -21.86 -17.19
N PRO A 61 27.22 -22.66 -17.93
CA PRO A 61 26.99 -22.86 -19.37
C PRO A 61 25.58 -23.35 -19.69
N THR A 62 24.99 -24.19 -18.83
CA THR A 62 23.63 -24.70 -18.96
C THR A 62 22.58 -23.59 -18.88
N LEU A 63 22.71 -22.67 -17.92
CA LEU A 63 21.81 -21.52 -17.77
C LEU A 63 21.91 -20.58 -18.98
N LEU A 64 23.13 -20.32 -19.45
CA LEU A 64 23.35 -19.46 -20.61
C LEU A 64 22.81 -20.09 -21.90
N SER A 65 23.03 -21.39 -22.08
CA SER A 65 22.48 -22.13 -23.22
C SER A 65 20.96 -22.09 -23.24
N ALA A 66 20.31 -22.28 -22.08
CA ALA A 66 18.86 -22.18 -21.97
C ALA A 66 18.34 -20.77 -22.31
N ALA A 67 19.03 -19.72 -21.85
CA ALA A 67 18.69 -18.34 -22.18
C ALA A 67 18.77 -18.03 -23.68
N ARG A 68 19.81 -18.54 -24.35
CA ARG A 68 19.97 -18.37 -25.81
C ARG A 68 18.92 -19.16 -26.58
N GLN A 69 18.71 -20.42 -26.21
CA GLN A 69 17.72 -21.29 -26.85
C GLN A 69 16.30 -20.72 -26.76
N ALA A 70 15.89 -20.20 -25.60
CA ALA A 70 14.57 -19.61 -25.42
C ALA A 70 14.31 -18.45 -26.43
N TRP A 71 15.33 -17.65 -26.74
CA TRP A 71 15.21 -16.58 -27.74
C TRP A 71 15.37 -17.07 -29.18
N ASP A 72 16.17 -18.11 -29.42
CA ASP A 72 16.25 -18.77 -30.73
C ASP A 72 14.89 -19.35 -31.11
N ASP A 73 14.21 -20.02 -30.18
CA ASP A 73 12.88 -20.57 -30.35
C ASP A 73 11.84 -19.47 -30.55
N ALA A 74 11.87 -18.41 -29.73
CA ALA A 74 10.95 -17.28 -29.84
C ALA A 74 11.02 -16.60 -31.20
N VAL A 75 12.22 -16.37 -31.73
CA VAL A 75 12.44 -15.74 -33.04
C VAL A 75 12.05 -16.70 -34.17
N THR A 76 12.47 -17.97 -34.10
CA THR A 76 12.23 -18.96 -35.16
C THR A 76 10.74 -19.23 -35.34
N LEU A 77 10.03 -19.48 -34.24
CA LEU A 77 8.59 -19.73 -34.27
C LEU A 77 7.83 -18.49 -34.71
N GLY A 78 8.08 -17.35 -34.06
CA GLY A 78 7.30 -16.14 -34.30
C GLY A 78 7.49 -15.53 -35.69
N ARG A 79 8.65 -15.72 -36.34
CA ARG A 79 8.81 -15.32 -37.75
C ARG A 79 7.91 -16.09 -38.70
N THR A 80 7.60 -17.34 -38.36
CA THR A 80 6.81 -18.26 -39.19
C THR A 80 5.31 -18.01 -39.03
N VAL A 81 4.83 -17.90 -37.78
CA VAL A 81 3.39 -17.86 -37.47
C VAL A 81 2.91 -16.54 -36.85
N GLY A 82 3.82 -15.63 -36.52
CA GLY A 82 3.56 -14.42 -35.76
C GLY A 82 3.47 -14.64 -34.25
N TYR A 83 3.05 -13.61 -33.53
CA TYR A 83 2.92 -13.62 -32.08
C TYR A 83 1.49 -13.29 -31.67
N ARG A 84 0.98 -13.93 -30.61
CA ARG A 84 -0.36 -13.65 -30.09
C ARG A 84 -0.41 -12.41 -29.22
N ASN A 85 0.72 -12.02 -28.63
CA ASN A 85 0.81 -10.93 -27.66
C ASN A 85 1.77 -9.86 -28.19
N ALA A 86 1.31 -8.62 -28.29
CA ALA A 86 2.16 -7.49 -28.67
C ALA A 86 3.24 -7.18 -27.62
N GLN A 87 2.95 -7.47 -26.34
CA GLN A 87 3.87 -7.38 -25.22
C GLN A 87 3.69 -8.63 -24.33
N ALA A 88 4.79 -9.25 -23.90
CA ALA A 88 4.74 -10.52 -23.15
C ALA A 88 5.09 -10.38 -21.66
N SER A 89 5.83 -9.33 -21.27
CA SER A 89 6.44 -9.24 -19.95
C SER A 89 6.57 -7.81 -19.43
N VAL A 90 6.40 -7.66 -18.12
CA VAL A 90 6.68 -6.44 -17.33
C VAL A 90 7.10 -6.88 -15.93
N LEU A 91 8.01 -6.15 -15.28
CA LEU A 91 8.31 -6.38 -13.87
C LEU A 91 7.52 -5.37 -13.04
N ALA A 92 6.36 -5.80 -12.52
CA ALA A 92 5.49 -4.98 -11.68
C ALA A 92 5.91 -5.06 -10.20
N PRO A 93 5.44 -4.14 -9.33
CA PRO A 93 5.64 -4.24 -7.89
C PRO A 93 4.94 -5.49 -7.35
N THR A 94 5.67 -6.33 -6.61
CA THR A 94 5.15 -7.59 -6.10
C THR A 94 4.90 -7.57 -4.59
N GLY A 95 4.88 -6.40 -3.94
CA GLY A 95 4.86 -6.29 -2.47
C GLY A 95 3.91 -7.26 -1.75
N THR A 96 2.60 -7.18 -2.01
CA THR A 96 1.62 -8.06 -1.34
C THR A 96 1.83 -9.54 -1.62
N ILE A 97 2.10 -9.91 -2.88
CA ILE A 97 2.23 -11.32 -3.27
C ILE A 97 3.58 -11.92 -2.83
N SER A 98 4.65 -11.12 -2.82
CA SER A 98 5.97 -11.54 -2.31
C SER A 98 5.88 -11.87 -0.83
N PHE A 99 5.14 -11.07 -0.04
CA PHE A 99 4.89 -11.41 1.37
C PHE A 99 4.04 -12.69 1.52
N MET A 100 3.02 -12.87 0.69
CA MET A 100 2.21 -14.10 0.71
C MET A 100 3.03 -15.34 0.35
N MET A 101 3.99 -15.20 -0.55
CA MET A 101 4.87 -16.27 -1.03
C MET A 101 6.14 -16.42 -0.18
N ASP A 102 6.26 -15.71 0.94
CA ASP A 102 7.43 -15.72 1.82
C ASP A 102 8.74 -15.42 1.08
N SER A 103 8.69 -14.50 0.11
CA SER A 103 9.87 -14.04 -0.62
C SER A 103 10.58 -12.93 0.15
N ASP A 104 11.88 -13.08 0.38
CA ASP A 104 12.70 -12.06 1.04
C ASP A 104 12.78 -10.74 0.24
N THR A 105 12.68 -10.83 -1.09
CA THR A 105 12.82 -9.70 -2.03
C THR A 105 11.59 -9.52 -2.91
N THR A 106 11.44 -8.31 -3.45
CA THR A 106 10.33 -7.90 -4.33
C THR A 106 10.83 -7.64 -5.75
N GLY A 107 10.34 -8.40 -6.74
CA GLY A 107 10.76 -8.24 -8.14
C GLY A 107 12.26 -8.43 -8.36
N VAL A 108 12.94 -7.40 -8.86
CA VAL A 108 14.41 -7.37 -9.07
C VAL A 108 15.11 -6.46 -8.06
N GLU A 109 14.45 -6.21 -6.92
CA GLU A 109 15.01 -5.40 -5.86
C GLU A 109 16.03 -6.19 -5.04
N PRO A 110 17.15 -5.56 -4.63
CA PRO A 110 17.90 -6.13 -3.52
C PRO A 110 17.02 -6.12 -2.28
N ASP A 111 17.36 -6.98 -1.32
CA ASP A 111 16.63 -6.96 -0.06
C ASP A 111 16.72 -5.59 0.60
N ILE A 112 15.64 -5.14 1.23
CA ILE A 112 15.54 -3.84 1.90
C ILE A 112 16.56 -3.74 3.03
N ALA A 113 16.59 -4.77 3.89
CA ALA A 113 17.52 -4.94 5.01
C ALA A 113 17.45 -6.39 5.50
N LEU A 114 18.49 -6.90 6.17
CA LEU A 114 18.47 -8.26 6.72
C LEU A 114 17.48 -8.43 7.88
N VAL A 115 17.19 -7.33 8.60
CA VAL A 115 16.14 -7.25 9.62
C VAL A 115 15.26 -6.04 9.31
N LYS A 116 13.95 -6.26 9.25
CA LYS A 116 12.96 -5.25 8.86
C LYS A 116 11.85 -5.20 9.91
N TYR A 117 11.29 -4.02 10.12
CA TYR A 117 10.13 -3.84 10.99
C TYR A 117 8.95 -3.32 10.16
N LYS A 118 7.83 -4.04 10.20
CA LYS A 118 6.59 -3.69 9.52
C LYS A 118 5.53 -3.29 10.52
N ARG A 119 4.95 -2.10 10.36
CA ARG A 119 3.82 -1.67 11.19
C ARG A 119 2.54 -2.37 10.75
N LEU A 120 1.80 -2.91 11.72
CA LEU A 120 0.52 -3.55 11.47
C LEU A 120 -0.62 -2.54 11.54
N VAL A 121 -1.65 -2.76 10.72
CA VAL A 121 -2.89 -1.98 10.79
C VAL A 121 -3.58 -2.34 12.10
N GLY A 122 -3.74 -1.35 12.99
CA GLY A 122 -4.26 -1.55 14.35
C GLY A 122 -3.20 -1.42 15.46
N GLY A 123 -1.94 -1.13 15.12
CA GLY A 123 -0.86 -0.97 16.09
C GLY A 123 0.02 -2.22 16.21
N GLY A 124 1.20 -2.05 16.82
CA GLY A 124 2.22 -3.11 16.91
C GLY A 124 3.15 -3.18 15.70
N MET A 125 4.22 -3.96 15.86
CA MET A 125 5.25 -4.15 14.83
C MET A 125 5.58 -5.62 14.65
N LEU A 126 5.71 -6.02 13.39
CA LEU A 126 6.20 -7.34 12.98
C LEU A 126 7.69 -7.21 12.60
N LYS A 127 8.56 -7.92 13.32
CA LYS A 127 9.96 -8.07 12.95
C LYS A 127 10.09 -9.19 11.92
N LEU A 128 10.77 -8.91 10.81
CA LEU A 128 11.03 -9.84 9.72
C LEU A 128 12.54 -9.99 9.59
N VAL A 129 13.03 -11.23 9.66
CA VAL A 129 14.46 -11.56 9.50
C VAL A 129 14.61 -12.32 8.18
N ASN A 130 15.65 -11.97 7.41
CA ASN A 130 15.91 -12.59 6.10
C ASN A 130 16.14 -14.11 6.22
N GLY A 131 15.34 -14.89 5.50
CA GLY A 131 15.39 -16.36 5.55
C GLY A 131 16.48 -16.99 4.67
N THR A 132 17.05 -16.22 3.74
CA THR A 132 18.05 -16.70 2.76
C THR A 132 19.49 -16.68 3.33
N VAL A 133 19.78 -15.90 4.37
CA VAL A 133 21.12 -15.78 4.96
C VAL A 133 21.76 -17.14 5.28
N PRO A 134 21.09 -18.09 5.97
CA PRO A 134 21.70 -19.39 6.28
C PRO A 134 22.10 -20.19 5.03
N ALA A 135 21.29 -20.14 3.96
CA ALA A 135 21.62 -20.81 2.70
C ALA A 135 22.84 -20.17 2.01
N ALA A 136 22.94 -18.84 2.03
CA ALA A 136 24.08 -18.12 1.48
C ALA A 136 25.37 -18.42 2.26
N LEU A 137 25.32 -18.45 3.60
CA LEU A 137 26.48 -18.79 4.43
C LEU A 137 26.98 -20.22 4.18
N ARG A 138 26.09 -21.20 4.07
CA ARG A 138 26.47 -22.58 3.72
C ARG A 138 27.16 -22.64 2.35
N ARG A 139 26.66 -21.87 1.37
CA ARG A 139 27.28 -21.78 0.03
C ARG A 139 28.68 -21.16 0.07
N LEU A 140 28.93 -20.23 0.99
CA LEU A 140 30.23 -19.60 1.24
C LEU A 140 31.19 -20.46 2.09
N GLY A 141 30.74 -21.65 2.52
CA GLY A 141 31.58 -22.63 3.23
C GLY A 141 31.54 -22.52 4.76
N TYR A 142 30.63 -21.75 5.33
CA TYR A 142 30.43 -21.71 6.79
C TYR A 142 29.72 -22.98 7.28
N THR A 143 30.12 -23.45 8.46
CA THR A 143 29.45 -24.58 9.15
C THR A 143 28.07 -24.18 9.68
N GLU A 144 27.23 -25.15 10.03
CA GLU A 144 25.90 -24.87 10.61
C GLU A 144 26.00 -24.09 11.93
N THR A 145 27.02 -24.36 12.74
CA THR A 145 27.26 -23.62 14.00
C THR A 145 27.60 -22.17 13.72
N GLN A 146 28.49 -21.91 12.76
CA GLN A 146 28.84 -20.55 12.33
C GLN A 146 27.65 -19.81 11.72
N ALA A 147 26.92 -20.49 10.83
CA ALA A 147 25.75 -19.91 10.18
C ALA A 147 24.66 -19.54 11.21
N SER A 148 24.45 -20.41 12.21
CA SER A 148 23.51 -20.16 13.31
C SER A 148 23.97 -18.99 14.19
N ALA A 149 25.26 -18.91 14.53
CA ALA A 149 25.82 -17.80 15.32
C ALA A 149 25.70 -16.46 14.58
N ILE A 150 26.02 -16.42 13.28
CA ILE A 150 25.89 -15.22 12.45
C ILE A 150 24.41 -14.82 12.30
N THR A 151 23.51 -15.79 12.11
CA THR A 151 22.06 -15.50 11.99
C THR A 151 21.50 -14.94 13.30
N ALA A 152 21.86 -15.52 14.45
CA ALA A 152 21.49 -15.01 15.75
C ALA A 152 22.05 -13.60 16.01
N TYR A 153 23.28 -13.34 15.58
CA TYR A 153 23.88 -12.00 15.63
C TYR A 153 23.08 -10.99 14.80
N ILE A 154 22.73 -11.34 13.55
CA ILE A 154 21.91 -10.49 12.67
C ILE A 154 20.56 -10.19 13.31
N GLU A 155 19.91 -11.20 13.88
CA GLU A 155 18.63 -11.02 14.55
C GLU A 155 18.74 -10.03 15.73
N GLN A 156 19.80 -10.12 16.53
CA GLN A 156 19.99 -9.25 17.70
C GLN A 156 20.44 -7.83 17.32
N GLN A 157 21.42 -7.72 16.41
CA GLN A 157 22.09 -6.46 16.10
C GLN A 157 21.46 -5.73 14.92
N GLY A 158 20.58 -6.37 14.15
CA GLY A 158 19.97 -5.78 12.95
C GLY A 158 20.95 -5.55 11.80
N THR A 159 22.18 -6.04 11.91
CA THR A 159 23.25 -5.95 10.91
C THR A 159 24.09 -7.22 10.94
N ILE A 160 24.73 -7.52 9.82
CA ILE A 160 25.72 -8.59 9.70
C ILE A 160 27.16 -8.09 9.95
N GLU A 161 27.38 -6.78 9.90
CA GLU A 161 28.70 -6.19 10.16
C GLU A 161 29.12 -6.45 11.60
N GLY A 162 30.30 -7.05 11.80
CA GLY A 162 30.80 -7.44 13.11
C GLY A 162 30.30 -8.81 13.61
N ALA A 163 29.57 -9.56 12.80
CA ALA A 163 29.14 -10.91 13.16
C ALA A 163 30.37 -11.81 13.42
N PRO A 164 30.33 -12.65 14.47
CA PRO A 164 31.45 -13.50 14.84
C PRO A 164 31.81 -14.46 13.72
N GLU A 165 33.11 -14.67 13.50
CA GLU A 165 33.67 -15.62 12.52
C GLU A 165 33.35 -15.33 11.05
N LEU A 166 32.58 -14.28 10.74
CA LEU A 166 32.34 -13.85 9.37
C LEU A 166 33.58 -13.17 8.80
N LYS A 167 34.03 -13.62 7.63
CA LYS A 167 35.11 -12.99 6.88
C LYS A 167 34.63 -11.70 6.21
N ASP A 168 35.43 -10.64 6.30
CA ASP A 168 35.13 -9.33 5.69
C ASP A 168 34.89 -9.41 4.18
N GLU A 169 35.59 -10.31 3.48
CA GLU A 169 35.43 -10.55 2.03
C GLU A 169 34.01 -11.03 1.65
N HIS A 170 33.27 -11.60 2.60
CA HIS A 170 31.92 -12.09 2.40
C HIS A 170 30.84 -11.04 2.71
N LEU A 171 31.16 -9.94 3.41
CA LEU A 171 30.20 -8.88 3.71
C LEU A 171 29.44 -8.36 2.47
N PRO A 172 30.07 -8.11 1.31
CA PRO A 172 29.36 -7.59 0.13
C PRO A 172 28.24 -8.48 -0.40
N VAL A 173 28.22 -9.78 -0.05
CA VAL A 173 27.16 -10.71 -0.45
C VAL A 173 25.83 -10.36 0.22
N PHE A 174 25.89 -9.74 1.40
CA PHE A 174 24.75 -9.47 2.26
C PHE A 174 24.35 -7.98 2.29
N ASP A 175 24.96 -7.15 1.43
CA ASP A 175 24.61 -5.74 1.33
C ASP A 175 23.14 -5.60 0.86
N CYS A 176 22.38 -4.76 1.57
CA CYS A 176 20.96 -4.50 1.30
C CYS A 176 20.74 -3.11 0.68
N ALA A 177 19.50 -2.79 0.34
CA ALA A 177 19.11 -1.51 -0.27
C ALA A 177 19.30 -0.31 0.67
N PHE A 178 19.09 -0.51 1.98
CA PHE A 178 19.28 0.52 2.99
C PHE A 178 20.42 0.17 3.94
N VAL A 179 21.00 1.21 4.51
CA VAL A 179 21.99 1.07 5.58
C VAL A 179 21.26 0.52 6.81
N PRO A 180 21.72 -0.60 7.39
CA PRO A 180 21.12 -1.14 8.61
C PRO A 180 21.39 -0.22 9.81
N ALA A 181 20.54 -0.28 10.83
CA ALA A 181 20.60 0.53 12.04
C ALA A 181 22.00 0.66 12.65
N ASN A 182 22.67 -0.48 12.78
CA ASN A 182 23.97 -0.63 13.44
C ASN A 182 25.10 -0.91 12.44
N GLY A 183 24.91 -0.61 11.15
CA GLY A 183 25.94 -0.80 10.13
C GLY A 183 26.13 0.43 9.26
N LYS A 184 26.95 0.26 8.22
CA LYS A 184 27.40 1.33 7.32
C LYS A 184 27.29 0.94 5.85
N ARG A 185 27.13 -0.35 5.55
CA ARG A 185 27.11 -0.86 4.18
C ARG A 185 25.70 -0.87 3.60
N SER A 186 25.61 -0.53 2.32
CA SER A 186 24.42 -0.70 1.50
C SER A 186 24.82 -0.75 0.02
N ILE A 187 23.92 -1.28 -0.80
CA ILE A 187 24.09 -1.26 -2.25
C ILE A 187 23.90 0.17 -2.74
N SER A 188 24.91 0.68 -3.45
CA SER A 188 24.85 2.03 -4.03
C SER A 188 23.73 2.14 -5.07
N HIS A 189 23.22 3.35 -5.30
CA HIS A 189 22.19 3.60 -6.33
C HIS A 189 22.63 3.11 -7.72
N MET A 190 23.92 3.19 -8.06
CA MET A 190 24.47 2.61 -9.28
C MET A 190 24.39 1.08 -9.33
N GLY A 191 24.45 0.40 -8.18
CA GLY A 191 24.17 -1.03 -8.07
C GLY A 191 22.74 -1.36 -8.54
N HIS A 192 21.75 -0.55 -8.13
CA HIS A 192 20.36 -0.69 -8.56
C HIS A 192 20.20 -0.47 -10.07
N ILE A 193 20.76 0.63 -10.59
CA ILE A 193 20.65 1.00 -12.01
C ILE A 193 21.30 -0.06 -12.89
N LYS A 194 22.51 -0.50 -12.55
CA LYS A 194 23.21 -1.55 -13.32
C LYS A 194 22.47 -2.89 -13.28
N MET A 195 21.77 -3.20 -12.18
CA MET A 195 20.90 -4.39 -12.13
C MET A 195 19.69 -4.24 -13.07
N MET A 196 19.00 -3.10 -13.02
CA MET A 196 17.89 -2.81 -13.93
C MET A 196 18.34 -2.86 -15.40
N GLY A 197 19.46 -2.23 -15.74
CA GLY A 197 20.04 -2.26 -17.08
C GLY A 197 20.45 -3.65 -17.54
N ALA A 198 20.84 -4.55 -16.62
CA ALA A 198 21.17 -5.93 -16.98
C ALA A 198 19.94 -6.76 -17.39
N VAL A 199 18.77 -6.51 -16.80
CA VAL A 199 17.55 -7.27 -17.07
C VAL A 199 16.60 -6.60 -18.07
N GLN A 200 16.66 -5.27 -18.20
CA GLN A 200 15.80 -4.49 -19.10
C GLN A 200 15.82 -4.97 -20.57
N PRO A 201 16.97 -5.41 -21.14
CA PRO A 201 17.01 -5.97 -22.49
C PRO A 201 16.18 -7.22 -22.68
N PHE A 202 15.65 -7.83 -21.63
CA PHE A 202 14.82 -9.04 -21.67
C PHE A 202 13.40 -8.81 -21.19
N ILE A 203 12.99 -7.56 -20.97
CA ILE A 203 11.62 -7.20 -20.60
C ILE A 203 11.02 -6.40 -21.74
N SER A 204 9.85 -6.82 -22.23
CA SER A 204 9.17 -6.14 -23.34
C SER A 204 8.53 -4.81 -22.88
N GLY A 205 7.93 -4.78 -21.69
CA GLY A 205 7.54 -3.58 -20.97
C GLY A 205 8.68 -2.93 -20.18
N ALA A 206 8.36 -2.28 -19.06
CA ALA A 206 9.30 -1.60 -18.16
C ALA A 206 9.50 -2.36 -16.83
N ILE A 207 10.31 -1.79 -15.95
CA ILE A 207 10.61 -2.32 -14.62
C ILE A 207 10.09 -1.31 -13.59
N SER A 208 9.16 -1.73 -12.74
CA SER A 208 8.62 -0.93 -11.64
C SER A 208 9.42 -1.22 -10.37
N LYS A 209 10.67 -0.78 -10.39
CA LYS A 209 11.63 -0.88 -9.28
C LYS A 209 12.08 0.52 -8.87
N THR A 210 12.20 0.72 -7.56
CA THR A 210 12.74 1.97 -7.02
C THR A 210 14.27 1.90 -6.89
N VAL A 211 14.94 2.99 -7.26
CA VAL A 211 16.36 3.27 -6.97
C VAL A 211 16.40 4.05 -5.66
N ASN A 212 16.97 3.43 -4.62
CA ASN A 212 17.11 4.05 -3.31
C ASN A 212 18.40 4.87 -3.26
N LEU A 213 18.30 6.11 -2.79
CA LEU A 213 19.40 6.99 -2.51
C LEU A 213 19.44 7.32 -1.01
N PRO A 214 20.63 7.50 -0.42
CA PRO A 214 20.76 7.90 0.98
C PRO A 214 20.19 9.30 1.21
N GLU A 215 19.90 9.64 2.47
CA GLU A 215 19.46 10.99 2.85
C GLU A 215 20.46 12.06 2.42
N THR A 216 21.76 11.75 2.41
CA THR A 216 22.84 12.66 2.00
C THR A 216 22.93 12.91 0.48
N ALA A 217 22.12 12.23 -0.33
CA ALA A 217 22.15 12.39 -1.78
C ALA A 217 21.82 13.81 -2.22
N THR A 218 22.62 14.30 -3.16
CA THR A 218 22.57 15.64 -3.74
C THR A 218 21.68 15.69 -4.99
N VAL A 219 21.47 16.89 -5.53
CA VAL A 219 20.79 17.07 -6.82
C VAL A 219 21.58 16.41 -7.96
N ASP A 220 22.92 16.48 -7.90
CA ASP A 220 23.79 15.87 -8.89
C ASP A 220 23.69 14.35 -8.87
N ASP A 221 23.61 13.73 -7.69
CA ASP A 221 23.39 12.28 -7.56
C ASP A 221 22.06 11.84 -8.20
N VAL A 222 21.02 12.66 -8.07
CA VAL A 222 19.71 12.39 -8.69
C VAL A 222 19.78 12.55 -10.21
N MET A 223 20.44 13.61 -10.69
CA MET A 223 20.67 13.83 -12.12
C MET A 223 21.46 12.65 -12.73
N ASP A 224 22.55 12.25 -12.08
CA ASP A 224 23.39 11.13 -12.49
C ASP A 224 22.59 9.83 -12.52
N ALA A 225 21.70 9.59 -11.54
CA ALA A 225 20.83 8.42 -11.56
C ALA A 225 19.92 8.37 -12.81
N TYR A 226 19.37 9.51 -13.26
CA TYR A 226 18.58 9.58 -14.50
C TYR A 226 19.45 9.37 -15.74
N VAL A 227 20.60 10.05 -15.83
CA VAL A 227 21.50 9.97 -16.98
C VAL A 227 22.08 8.57 -17.14
N GLU A 228 22.52 7.96 -16.06
CA GLU A 228 23.07 6.59 -16.08
C GLU A 228 21.98 5.56 -16.40
N SER A 229 20.75 5.76 -15.92
CA SER A 229 19.62 4.89 -16.30
C SER A 229 19.34 4.93 -17.80
N TRP A 230 19.36 6.12 -18.40
CA TRP A 230 19.24 6.28 -19.85
C TRP A 230 20.38 5.58 -20.60
N LYS A 231 21.63 5.78 -20.19
CA LYS A 231 22.81 5.11 -20.80
C LYS A 231 22.72 3.59 -20.69
N HIS A 232 22.15 3.08 -19.60
CA HIS A 232 21.91 1.65 -19.39
C HIS A 232 20.66 1.11 -20.10
N GLY A 233 19.94 1.94 -20.85
CA GLY A 233 18.77 1.54 -21.63
C GLY A 233 17.53 1.23 -20.78
N VAL A 234 17.49 1.70 -19.53
CA VAL A 234 16.35 1.54 -18.62
C VAL A 234 15.18 2.35 -19.14
N LYS A 235 14.02 1.71 -19.32
CA LYS A 235 12.84 2.36 -19.95
C LYS A 235 12.08 3.27 -18.99
N ALA A 236 12.11 2.97 -17.69
CA ALA A 236 11.46 3.76 -16.64
C ALA A 236 12.28 3.68 -15.35
N ILE A 237 12.38 4.81 -14.65
CA ILE A 237 13.06 4.90 -13.36
C ILE A 237 12.18 5.65 -12.36
N ALA A 238 12.10 5.10 -11.15
CA ALA A 238 11.58 5.78 -9.98
C ALA A 238 12.72 5.92 -8.96
N ILE A 239 12.87 7.12 -8.40
CA ILE A 239 13.88 7.43 -7.41
C ILE A 239 13.21 7.65 -6.05
N TYR A 240 13.82 7.10 -5.01
CA TYR A 240 13.49 7.40 -3.64
C TYR A 240 14.75 7.81 -2.87
N ARG A 241 14.80 9.08 -2.46
CA ARG A 241 15.79 9.55 -1.49
C ARG A 241 15.25 9.31 -0.08
N ASP A 242 16.06 8.69 0.77
CA ASP A 242 15.69 8.44 2.15
C ASP A 242 15.31 9.73 2.88
N GLY A 243 14.32 9.66 3.78
CA GLY A 243 13.75 10.82 4.47
C GLY A 243 12.82 11.71 3.62
N SER A 244 12.67 11.46 2.31
CA SER A 244 11.81 12.31 1.44
C SER A 244 10.30 12.10 1.62
N LYS A 245 9.88 11.08 2.39
CA LYS A 245 8.47 10.80 2.74
C LYS A 245 8.28 10.76 4.25
N LYS A 246 7.18 11.34 4.74
CA LYS A 246 6.84 11.45 6.18
C LYS A 246 6.49 10.13 6.89
N VAL A 247 6.14 9.08 6.15
CA VAL A 247 5.79 7.77 6.70
C VAL A 247 6.38 6.69 5.81
N GLN A 248 7.19 5.81 6.39
CA GLN A 248 7.71 4.62 5.75
C GLN A 248 6.96 3.39 6.29
N PRO A 249 6.35 2.54 5.43
CA PRO A 249 5.66 1.33 5.87
C PRO A 249 6.61 0.25 6.45
N VAL A 250 7.88 0.29 6.05
CA VAL A 250 8.94 -0.65 6.44
C VAL A 250 10.18 0.16 6.82
N SER A 251 10.78 -0.12 7.98
CA SER A 251 11.97 0.54 8.49
C SER A 251 13.06 -0.47 8.90
N THR A 252 14.31 0.00 8.89
CA THR A 252 15.48 -0.75 9.41
C THR A 252 15.66 -0.59 10.92
N ASN A 253 15.00 0.41 11.53
CA ASN A 253 15.03 0.68 12.97
C ASN A 253 13.74 0.22 13.65
N ALA A 254 13.87 -0.36 14.84
CA ALA A 254 12.75 -0.64 15.74
C ALA A 254 12.08 0.66 16.23
N ASP A 255 12.87 1.71 16.44
CA ASP A 255 12.43 2.99 17.04
C ASP A 255 12.23 4.10 16.01
N ALA A 256 11.88 3.79 14.75
CA ALA A 256 11.54 4.79 13.73
C ALA A 256 10.20 5.52 14.04
N SER A 257 10.03 5.99 15.27
CA SER A 257 9.23 7.17 15.59
C SER A 257 9.85 8.36 14.84
N ASN A 258 9.02 9.05 14.07
CA ASN A 258 9.43 10.19 13.27
C ASN A 258 10.21 11.20 14.11
N SER A 259 11.37 11.61 13.59
CA SER A 259 12.14 12.75 14.07
C SER A 259 11.27 14.01 14.21
N LYS A 260 10.92 14.35 15.46
CA LYS A 260 10.76 15.73 15.90
C LYS A 260 12.00 16.10 16.72
N LYS A 261 12.53 17.28 16.41
CA LYS A 261 13.68 17.94 17.03
C LYS A 261 13.68 17.85 18.56
N LYS A 262 14.91 17.74 19.10
CA LYS A 262 15.33 17.96 20.49
C LYS A 262 14.37 18.83 21.31
N VAL A 263 13.88 18.29 22.42
CA VAL A 263 13.71 19.00 23.68
C VAL A 263 14.27 18.11 24.79
N GLU A 264 14.93 18.75 25.74
CA GLU A 264 15.84 18.22 26.74
C GLU A 264 15.24 17.18 27.71
N THR A 265 16.14 16.30 28.15
CA THR A 265 16.18 15.52 29.40
C THR A 265 14.89 15.35 30.19
N VAL A 266 14.34 14.13 30.11
CA VAL A 266 13.81 13.43 31.29
C VAL A 266 14.42 12.03 31.30
N THR A 267 15.07 11.70 32.42
CA THR A 267 15.69 10.42 32.72
C THR A 267 14.68 9.29 32.56
N VAL A 268 14.90 8.38 31.60
CA VAL A 268 14.15 7.13 31.50
C VAL A 268 15.06 6.01 31.98
N GLU A 269 14.70 5.46 33.12
CA GLU A 269 15.29 4.26 33.70
C GLU A 269 15.21 3.08 32.73
N LYS A 270 16.25 2.24 32.77
CA LYS A 270 16.34 0.95 32.08
C LYS A 270 15.03 0.17 32.15
N ILE A 271 14.35 0.04 31.02
CA ILE A 271 13.29 -0.97 30.86
C ILE A 271 14.00 -2.27 30.46
N VAL A 272 14.06 -3.17 31.44
CA VAL A 272 14.47 -4.56 31.32
C VAL A 272 13.57 -5.27 30.30
N GLU A 273 14.20 -6.13 29.49
CA GLU A 273 13.58 -7.10 28.60
C GLU A 273 12.36 -7.77 29.26
N ARG A 274 11.17 -7.47 28.76
CA ARG A 274 9.98 -8.25 29.08
C ARG A 274 9.65 -9.09 27.87
N VAL A 275 9.95 -10.37 27.99
CA VAL A 275 9.38 -11.45 27.17
C VAL A 275 7.88 -11.22 27.08
N VAL A 276 7.40 -10.79 25.91
CA VAL A 276 5.96 -10.71 25.64
C VAL A 276 5.53 -12.11 25.26
N GLU A 277 5.02 -12.85 26.25
CA GLU A 277 4.11 -13.96 25.97
C GLU A 277 3.04 -13.47 25.00
N VAL A 278 2.86 -14.19 23.89
CA VAL A 278 1.77 -13.95 22.94
C VAL A 278 0.46 -14.20 23.67
N ASN A 279 -0.08 -13.15 24.29
CA ASN A 279 -1.37 -13.20 24.95
C ASN A 279 -2.41 -13.24 23.83
N ARG A 280 -2.77 -14.46 23.41
CA ARG A 280 -3.86 -14.67 22.45
C ARG A 280 -5.10 -14.02 23.08
N PRO A 281 -5.81 -13.12 22.38
CA PRO A 281 -7.01 -12.50 22.94
C PRO A 281 -7.99 -13.63 23.31
N GLN A 282 -8.22 -13.83 24.61
CA GLN A 282 -9.15 -14.83 25.08
C GLN A 282 -10.57 -14.34 24.82
N ARG A 283 -11.39 -15.19 24.20
CA ARG A 283 -12.79 -14.88 23.91
C ARG A 283 -13.55 -14.68 25.23
N ARG A 284 -14.03 -13.46 25.49
CA ARG A 284 -14.96 -13.13 26.57
C ARG A 284 -16.37 -13.57 26.18
N ARG A 285 -16.88 -14.63 26.80
CA ARG A 285 -18.26 -15.10 26.58
C ARG A 285 -19.23 -14.30 27.44
N LEU A 286 -20.46 -14.15 26.95
CA LEU A 286 -21.55 -13.53 27.69
C LEU A 286 -22.29 -14.58 28.55
N PRO A 287 -22.84 -14.22 29.72
CA PRO A 287 -23.64 -15.11 30.55
C PRO A 287 -24.99 -15.42 29.90
N ASP A 288 -25.54 -16.62 30.12
CA ASP A 288 -26.79 -17.08 29.49
C ASP A 288 -27.97 -16.11 29.68
N THR A 289 -28.03 -15.44 30.83
CA THR A 289 -28.97 -14.34 31.09
C THR A 289 -28.23 -13.01 31.07
N ARG A 290 -28.67 -12.08 30.22
CA ARG A 290 -28.01 -10.78 29.99
C ARG A 290 -28.98 -9.68 29.61
N ASN A 291 -28.57 -8.44 29.87
CA ASN A 291 -29.29 -7.27 29.38
C ASN A 291 -29.12 -7.13 27.86
N SER A 292 -30.18 -6.71 27.17
CA SER A 292 -30.11 -6.41 25.74
C SER A 292 -30.87 -5.15 25.39
N LYS A 293 -30.46 -4.48 24.31
CA LYS A 293 -31.11 -3.29 23.76
C LYS A 293 -31.63 -3.61 22.37
N THR A 294 -32.93 -3.50 22.16
CA THR A 294 -33.57 -3.71 20.86
C THR A 294 -34.08 -2.39 20.27
N HIS A 295 -33.81 -2.17 18.99
CA HIS A 295 -34.20 -0.98 18.23
C HIS A 295 -34.84 -1.38 16.91
N LYS A 296 -36.06 -0.90 16.65
CA LYS A 296 -36.72 -1.03 15.35
C LYS A 296 -36.19 0.05 14.41
N PHE A 297 -35.84 -0.31 13.19
CA PHE A 297 -35.45 0.61 12.14
C PHE A 297 -36.24 0.37 10.85
N SER A 298 -36.27 1.39 9.99
CA SER A 298 -36.73 1.29 8.61
C SER A 298 -35.72 1.99 7.72
N ILE A 299 -35.43 1.44 6.54
CA ILE A 299 -34.62 2.09 5.50
C ILE A 299 -35.42 1.97 4.21
N GLU A 300 -35.94 3.08 3.69
CA GLU A 300 -36.72 3.10 2.45
C GLU A 300 -37.92 2.13 2.44
N GLY A 301 -38.55 1.93 3.61
CA GLY A 301 -39.69 1.01 3.76
C GLY A 301 -39.30 -0.44 4.11
N HIS A 302 -38.01 -0.78 4.06
CA HIS A 302 -37.50 -2.06 4.57
C HIS A 302 -37.39 -1.98 6.10
N GLU A 303 -38.24 -2.71 6.82
CA GLU A 303 -38.24 -2.72 8.28
C GLU A 303 -37.31 -3.81 8.85
N GLY A 304 -36.65 -3.50 9.96
CA GLY A 304 -35.81 -4.46 10.68
C GLY A 304 -35.66 -4.13 12.16
N TYR A 305 -35.04 -5.05 12.88
CA TYR A 305 -34.74 -4.94 14.31
C TYR A 305 -33.26 -5.19 14.55
N ILE A 306 -32.63 -4.30 15.32
CA ILE A 306 -31.28 -4.48 15.85
C ILE A 306 -31.45 -4.88 17.31
N THR A 307 -30.85 -5.99 17.72
CA THR A 307 -30.80 -6.41 19.13
C THR A 307 -29.34 -6.56 19.55
N VAL A 308 -28.92 -5.82 20.58
CA VAL A 308 -27.55 -5.85 21.08
C VAL A 308 -27.55 -6.45 22.49
N GLY A 309 -26.88 -7.58 22.67
CA GLY A 309 -26.61 -8.16 23.98
C GLY A 309 -25.43 -7.43 24.64
N LEU A 310 -25.55 -7.11 25.93
CA LEU A 310 -24.56 -6.34 26.67
C LEU A 310 -23.76 -7.22 27.63
N PHE A 311 -22.50 -6.86 27.83
CA PHE A 311 -21.71 -7.31 28.97
C PHE A 311 -22.16 -6.61 30.26
N ASP A 312 -21.68 -7.09 31.40
CA ASP A 312 -22.02 -6.53 32.73
C ASP A 312 -21.54 -5.08 32.90
N ASP A 313 -20.53 -4.65 32.13
CA ASP A 313 -20.02 -3.28 32.07
C ASP A 313 -20.83 -2.35 31.14
N GLY A 314 -21.89 -2.87 30.51
CA GLY A 314 -22.73 -2.14 29.56
C GLY A 314 -22.16 -2.05 28.14
N ALA A 315 -20.98 -2.60 27.86
CA ALA A 315 -20.41 -2.65 26.53
C ALA A 315 -21.16 -3.66 25.63
N PRO A 316 -21.24 -3.43 24.31
CA PRO A 316 -21.85 -4.38 23.39
C PRO A 316 -21.03 -5.68 23.32
N GLY A 317 -21.70 -6.83 23.43
CA GLY A 317 -21.09 -8.15 23.38
C GLY A 317 -21.65 -9.09 22.32
N GLU A 318 -22.90 -8.87 21.88
CA GLU A 318 -23.51 -9.60 20.77
C GLU A 318 -24.41 -8.66 19.95
N LEU A 319 -24.53 -8.95 18.66
CA LEU A 319 -25.38 -8.25 17.71
C LEU A 319 -26.26 -9.27 16.99
N PHE A 320 -27.54 -8.94 16.89
CA PHE A 320 -28.52 -9.62 16.03
C PHE A 320 -29.20 -8.57 15.16
N VAL A 321 -29.41 -8.89 13.89
CA VAL A 321 -30.14 -8.02 12.96
C VAL A 321 -31.18 -8.84 12.22
N THR A 322 -32.45 -8.58 12.49
CA THR A 322 -33.57 -9.30 11.89
C THR A 322 -34.30 -8.40 10.91
N MET A 323 -34.38 -8.79 9.64
CA MET A 323 -35.13 -8.07 8.61
C MET A 323 -36.56 -8.61 8.49
N ALA A 324 -37.55 -7.72 8.37
CA ALA A 324 -38.94 -8.10 8.17
C ALA A 324 -39.25 -8.28 6.68
N LYS A 325 -39.77 -9.45 6.31
CA LYS A 325 -40.29 -9.78 4.95
C LYS A 325 -39.27 -9.69 3.80
N GLU A 326 -37.99 -10.02 4.05
CA GLU A 326 -36.98 -10.12 2.99
C GLU A 326 -36.62 -11.57 2.64
N GLY A 327 -36.07 -11.76 1.45
CA GLY A 327 -35.66 -13.08 0.95
C GLY A 327 -34.62 -13.75 1.85
N SER A 328 -34.64 -15.09 1.88
CA SER A 328 -33.78 -15.91 2.76
C SER A 328 -32.28 -15.61 2.62
N THR A 329 -31.84 -15.12 1.45
CA THR A 329 -30.46 -14.73 1.19
C THR A 329 -30.00 -13.53 2.02
N LEU A 330 -30.84 -12.49 2.14
CA LEU A 330 -30.47 -11.27 2.86
C LEU A 330 -30.52 -11.49 4.37
N SER A 331 -31.57 -12.17 4.86
CA SER A 331 -31.64 -12.59 6.26
C SER A 331 -30.45 -13.48 6.66
N GLY A 332 -30.11 -14.48 5.86
CA GLY A 332 -28.96 -15.35 6.13
C GLY A 332 -27.61 -14.62 6.12
N MET A 333 -27.44 -13.64 5.21
CA MET A 333 -26.25 -12.79 5.19
C MET A 333 -26.17 -11.89 6.43
N MET A 334 -27.29 -11.31 6.86
CA MET A 334 -27.34 -10.47 8.05
C MET A 334 -27.09 -11.27 9.33
N ASP A 335 -27.58 -12.50 9.43
CA ASP A 335 -27.28 -13.41 10.55
C ASP A 335 -25.80 -13.77 10.61
N ALA A 336 -25.20 -14.12 9.46
CA ALA A 336 -23.76 -14.43 9.37
C ALA A 336 -22.89 -13.20 9.71
N PHE A 337 -23.30 -12.03 9.24
CA PHE A 337 -22.63 -10.77 9.53
C PHE A 337 -22.73 -10.41 11.02
N ALA A 338 -23.93 -10.47 11.59
CA ALA A 338 -24.17 -10.15 13.00
C ALA A 338 -23.44 -11.14 13.94
N THR A 339 -23.37 -12.42 13.55
CA THR A 339 -22.54 -13.44 14.22
C THR A 339 -21.06 -13.08 14.18
N SER A 340 -20.55 -12.63 13.03
CA SER A 340 -19.17 -12.19 12.88
C SER A 340 -18.86 -10.99 13.77
N VAL A 341 -19.75 -9.99 13.80
CA VAL A 341 -19.64 -8.81 14.66
C VAL A 341 -19.68 -9.20 16.15
N SER A 342 -20.54 -10.15 16.53
CA SER A 342 -20.59 -10.69 17.90
C SER A 342 -19.25 -11.31 18.31
N LEU A 343 -18.59 -12.05 17.41
CA LEU A 343 -17.25 -12.57 17.68
C LEU A 343 -16.23 -11.44 17.88
N LEU A 344 -16.28 -10.38 17.07
CA LEU A 344 -15.37 -9.23 17.21
C LEU A 344 -15.52 -8.56 18.59
N PHE A 345 -16.75 -8.37 19.08
CA PHE A 345 -16.98 -7.86 20.42
C PHE A 345 -16.40 -8.78 21.50
N GLN A 346 -16.61 -10.09 21.37
CA GLN A 346 -16.13 -11.09 22.33
C GLN A 346 -14.60 -11.24 22.35
N TYR A 347 -13.91 -10.85 21.27
CA TYR A 347 -12.44 -10.76 21.21
C TYR A 347 -11.90 -9.37 21.56
N GLY A 348 -12.74 -8.42 21.97
CA GLY A 348 -12.33 -7.12 22.48
C GLY A 348 -11.96 -6.10 21.40
N VAL A 349 -12.49 -6.25 20.17
CA VAL A 349 -12.26 -5.25 19.11
C VAL A 349 -12.97 -3.93 19.48
N PRO A 350 -12.28 -2.77 19.49
CA PRO A 350 -12.90 -1.50 19.86
C PRO A 350 -14.04 -1.10 18.92
N LEU A 351 -15.20 -0.75 19.48
CA LEU A 351 -16.37 -0.33 18.71
C LEU A 351 -16.07 0.86 17.79
N ALA A 352 -15.28 1.84 18.24
CA ALA A 352 -14.94 3.02 17.46
C ALA A 352 -14.26 2.66 16.12
N HIS A 353 -13.38 1.64 16.12
CA HIS A 353 -12.74 1.15 14.89
C HIS A 353 -13.73 0.46 13.95
N MET A 354 -14.68 -0.28 14.52
CA MET A 354 -15.70 -0.95 13.72
C MET A 354 -16.66 0.08 13.10
N VAL A 355 -17.05 1.10 13.88
CA VAL A 355 -17.87 2.22 13.38
C VAL A 355 -17.14 2.98 12.27
N ASP A 356 -15.86 3.32 12.43
CA ASP A 356 -15.05 3.95 11.36
C ASP A 356 -15.06 3.13 10.06
N LYS A 357 -14.96 1.80 10.15
CA LYS A 357 -14.84 0.92 8.98
C LYS A 357 -16.16 0.60 8.30
N PHE A 358 -17.21 0.33 9.08
CA PHE A 358 -18.51 -0.13 8.56
C PHE A 358 -19.48 1.01 8.29
N SER A 359 -19.29 2.18 8.92
CA SER A 359 -20.06 3.36 8.56
C SER A 359 -19.76 3.74 7.11
N HIS A 360 -20.80 4.21 6.43
CA HIS A 360 -20.82 4.66 5.05
C HIS A 360 -20.55 3.63 3.95
N MET A 361 -20.55 2.33 4.29
CA MET A 361 -20.64 1.27 3.30
C MET A 361 -21.92 1.39 2.47
N ARG A 362 -21.81 1.16 1.16
CA ARG A 362 -22.87 1.42 0.16
C ARG A 362 -23.34 0.14 -0.50
N PHE A 363 -24.60 -0.22 -0.29
CA PHE A 363 -25.32 -1.27 -0.99
C PHE A 363 -26.81 -1.23 -0.58
N GLU A 364 -27.69 -1.78 -1.42
CA GLU A 364 -29.13 -1.83 -1.15
C GLU A 364 -29.48 -2.86 -0.06
N PRO A 365 -30.48 -2.60 0.81
CA PRO A 365 -31.34 -1.41 0.85
C PRO A 365 -30.65 -0.14 1.35
N SER A 366 -30.85 0.96 0.63
CA SER A 366 -30.37 2.31 0.97
C SER A 366 -31.50 3.34 0.85
N GLY A 367 -31.46 4.39 1.66
CA GLY A 367 -32.49 5.43 1.62
C GLY A 367 -32.81 6.07 2.96
N TRP A 368 -33.92 6.81 2.99
CA TRP A 368 -34.34 7.57 4.15
C TRP A 368 -34.80 6.64 5.27
N THR A 369 -34.43 6.94 6.51
CA THR A 369 -34.66 6.01 7.63
C THR A 369 -35.70 6.47 8.64
N GLY A 370 -36.10 7.75 8.57
CA GLY A 370 -36.96 8.37 9.58
C GLY A 370 -36.31 8.59 10.95
N ASN A 371 -35.04 8.17 11.16
CA ASN A 371 -34.32 8.41 12.40
C ASN A 371 -33.69 9.81 12.41
N PRO A 372 -34.00 10.68 13.40
CA PRO A 372 -33.44 12.05 13.49
C PRO A 372 -31.90 12.10 13.55
N GLN A 373 -31.26 11.05 14.08
CA GLN A 373 -29.80 10.96 14.18
C GLN A 373 -29.16 10.40 12.90
N ILE A 374 -29.93 9.67 12.09
CA ILE A 374 -29.43 8.92 10.94
C ILE A 374 -30.37 9.12 9.75
N GLY A 375 -30.48 10.35 9.24
CA GLY A 375 -31.49 10.69 8.22
C GLY A 375 -31.46 9.78 6.99
N MET A 376 -30.33 9.75 6.28
CA MET A 376 -30.13 8.92 5.09
C MET A 376 -29.12 7.80 5.36
N ALA A 377 -29.49 6.55 5.04
CA ALA A 377 -28.59 5.41 5.09
C ALA A 377 -28.13 4.93 3.72
N LYS A 378 -26.84 4.61 3.63
CA LYS A 378 -26.20 4.11 2.41
C LYS A 378 -26.28 2.59 2.29
N SER A 379 -26.59 1.92 3.39
CA SER A 379 -26.87 0.48 3.50
C SER A 379 -27.44 0.15 4.88
N ILE A 380 -27.94 -1.08 5.06
CA ILE A 380 -28.29 -1.62 6.39
C ILE A 380 -27.07 -1.59 7.33
N VAL A 381 -25.88 -1.99 6.86
CA VAL A 381 -24.66 -2.02 7.69
C VAL A 381 -24.24 -0.61 8.12
N ASP A 382 -24.31 0.35 7.22
CA ASP A 382 -24.08 1.78 7.53
C ASP A 382 -25.05 2.29 8.60
N TYR A 383 -26.34 1.90 8.55
CA TYR A 383 -27.30 2.27 9.59
C TYR A 383 -26.95 1.62 10.94
N VAL A 384 -26.70 0.31 10.95
CA VAL A 384 -26.41 -0.46 12.17
C VAL A 384 -25.20 0.15 12.91
N PHE A 385 -24.10 0.43 12.21
CA PHE A 385 -22.89 0.94 12.85
C PHE A 385 -22.99 2.39 13.29
N ARG A 386 -23.68 3.26 12.54
CA ARG A 386 -23.96 4.61 13.03
C ARG A 386 -24.87 4.60 14.26
N TRP A 387 -25.87 3.72 14.27
CA TRP A 387 -26.74 3.55 15.45
C TRP A 387 -25.97 3.03 16.67
N LEU A 388 -25.12 2.01 16.49
CA LEU A 388 -24.22 1.53 17.55
C LEU A 388 -23.31 2.65 18.05
N GLY A 389 -22.74 3.44 17.12
CA GLY A 389 -21.91 4.60 17.45
C GLY A 389 -22.64 5.62 18.32
N HIS A 390 -23.87 6.01 17.95
CA HIS A 390 -24.66 6.96 18.73
C HIS A 390 -25.02 6.46 20.14
N ASN A 391 -25.17 5.14 20.33
CA ASN A 391 -25.64 4.54 21.57
C ASN A 391 -24.52 4.13 22.55
N PHE A 392 -23.34 3.77 22.05
CA PHE A 392 -22.29 3.15 22.86
C PHE A 392 -20.94 3.88 22.83
N LEU A 393 -20.73 4.85 21.93
CA LEU A 393 -19.50 5.64 21.91
C LEU A 393 -19.62 6.90 22.76
N SER A 394 -18.47 7.36 23.27
CA SER A 394 -18.36 8.62 23.99
C SER A 394 -18.65 9.82 23.09
N ALA A 395 -18.95 11.00 23.67
CA ALA A 395 -19.15 12.22 22.89
C ALA A 395 -17.91 12.60 22.05
N ALA A 396 -16.71 12.40 22.59
CA ALA A 396 -15.45 12.66 21.88
C ALA A 396 -15.27 11.73 20.67
N ASP A 397 -15.54 10.44 20.82
CA ASP A 397 -15.41 9.46 19.74
C ASP A 397 -16.46 9.69 18.65
N ARG A 398 -17.70 10.05 19.03
CA ARG A 398 -18.75 10.40 18.06
C ARG A 398 -18.37 11.63 17.24
N ALA A 399 -17.81 12.66 17.87
CA ALA A 399 -17.34 13.85 17.16
C ALA A 399 -16.18 13.53 16.20
N ALA A 400 -15.20 12.72 16.63
CA ALA A 400 -14.09 12.28 15.79
C ALA A 400 -14.54 11.48 14.56
N LEU A 401 -15.62 10.70 14.69
CA LEU A 401 -16.20 9.89 13.62
C LEU A 401 -17.29 10.64 12.81
N GLY A 402 -17.53 11.93 13.10
CA GLY A 402 -18.52 12.73 12.39
C GLY A 402 -19.99 12.37 12.68
N LEU A 403 -20.26 11.67 13.79
CA LEU A 403 -21.60 11.28 14.26
C LEU A 403 -22.22 12.36 15.16
N VAL A 404 -22.24 13.62 14.69
CA VAL A 404 -22.71 14.78 15.48
C VAL A 404 -24.23 14.97 15.31
N THR A 405 -24.94 15.21 16.41
CA THR A 405 -26.39 15.49 16.40
C THR A 405 -26.66 16.95 15.99
N HIS A 406 -27.65 17.16 15.11
CA HIS A 406 -28.09 18.49 14.68
C HIS A 406 -28.54 19.44 15.81
N SER A 407 -28.77 18.94 17.03
CA SER A 407 -29.17 19.73 18.20
C SER A 407 -28.02 20.44 18.93
N GLU A 408 -26.75 20.14 18.63
CA GLU A 408 -25.59 20.74 19.32
C GLU A 408 -25.06 22.02 18.63
N ILE A 409 -25.66 22.43 17.50
CA ILE A 409 -25.39 23.71 16.85
C ILE A 409 -26.38 24.75 17.39
N ALA A 410 -26.23 25.16 18.65
CA ALA A 410 -27.11 26.16 19.26
C ALA A 410 -26.38 27.35 19.90
N ASP A 411 -25.07 27.52 19.66
CA ASP A 411 -24.36 28.71 20.14
C ASP A 411 -23.61 29.41 19.00
N ALA A 412 -24.36 30.22 18.23
CA ALA A 412 -23.83 31.08 17.16
C ALA A 412 -23.25 32.41 17.68
N THR A 413 -23.19 32.59 19.01
CA THR A 413 -22.73 33.82 19.66
C THR A 413 -21.27 34.18 19.31
N PRO A 414 -20.32 33.23 19.24
CA PRO A 414 -18.92 33.55 18.88
C PRO A 414 -18.74 34.01 17.43
N GLN A 415 -19.64 33.60 16.51
CA GLN A 415 -19.55 33.96 15.09
C GLN A 415 -20.15 35.33 14.77
N LEU A 416 -21.10 35.81 15.58
CA LEU A 416 -21.77 37.10 15.39
C LEU A 416 -20.92 38.30 15.83
N GLU A 417 -20.04 38.13 16.83
CA GLU A 417 -19.10 39.18 17.27
C GLU A 417 -18.00 39.46 16.23
N LEU A 418 -17.65 38.48 15.38
CA LEU A 418 -16.66 38.63 14.31
C LEU A 418 -17.19 39.36 13.05
N ILE A 419 -18.49 39.64 12.98
CA ILE A 419 -19.16 40.22 11.78
C ILE A 419 -19.47 41.72 11.95
N ARG A 420 -19.15 42.33 13.10
CA ARG A 420 -19.34 43.77 13.32
C ARG A 420 -18.02 44.53 13.15
N PRO A 421 -17.70 45.09 11.97
CA PRO A 421 -16.67 46.10 11.87
C PRO A 421 -17.24 47.42 12.42
N ASP A 422 -16.59 47.95 13.45
CA ASP A 422 -16.81 49.30 13.95
C ASP A 422 -16.50 50.29 12.82
N ARG A 423 -17.50 51.06 12.39
CA ARG A 423 -17.36 52.09 11.35
C ARG A 423 -17.22 53.43 12.05
N ASN A 424 -15.99 53.90 12.19
CA ASN A 424 -15.68 55.33 12.21
C ASN A 424 -14.18 55.51 11.93
N GLU A 425 -13.82 55.69 10.65
CA GLU A 425 -12.82 56.68 10.20
C GLU A 425 -12.71 56.71 8.66
N PRO A 426 -12.35 57.86 8.05
CA PRO A 426 -12.47 58.09 6.60
C PRO A 426 -11.31 57.50 5.79
N VAL A 427 -11.62 57.13 4.54
CA VAL A 427 -10.75 56.42 3.58
C VAL A 427 -9.83 57.37 2.82
N GLU A 428 -8.52 57.07 2.79
CA GLU A 428 -7.57 57.56 1.78
C GLU A 428 -7.14 56.43 0.83
N PRO A 429 -6.87 56.70 -0.48
CA PRO A 429 -6.55 55.66 -1.45
C PRO A 429 -5.06 55.26 -1.44
N ALA A 430 -4.84 53.95 -1.58
CA ALA A 430 -3.60 53.23 -1.39
C ALA A 430 -2.47 53.49 -2.41
N PRO A 431 -1.20 53.23 -2.04
CA PRO A 431 -0.14 52.86 -2.98
C PRO A 431 0.09 51.33 -3.02
N LYS A 432 0.68 50.90 -4.14
CA LYS A 432 0.85 49.51 -4.61
C LYS A 432 2.12 48.83 -4.10
N MET A 433 2.11 47.49 -4.24
CA MET A 433 3.20 46.48 -4.11
C MET A 433 3.46 46.06 -2.64
N VAL A 434 3.79 44.81 -2.27
CA VAL A 434 4.47 43.68 -2.92
C VAL A 434 3.93 42.38 -2.28
N ALA A 435 3.87 41.28 -3.03
CA ALA A 435 3.47 39.97 -2.51
C ALA A 435 4.53 39.37 -1.55
N SER A 436 4.14 39.14 -0.31
CA SER A 436 4.78 38.19 0.62
C SER A 436 3.82 37.03 0.87
N VAL A 437 4.21 35.82 0.47
CA VAL A 437 3.45 34.59 0.68
C VAL A 437 3.91 33.97 2.01
N GLU A 438 3.06 34.05 3.04
CA GLU A 438 3.12 33.19 4.21
C GLU A 438 1.78 32.44 4.40
N SER A 439 1.93 31.14 4.68
CA SER A 439 1.04 30.24 5.42
C SER A 439 -0.29 29.76 4.78
N PRO A 440 -0.54 28.43 4.75
CA PRO A 440 -1.79 27.86 4.24
C PRO A 440 -2.87 27.88 5.33
N THR A 441 -3.76 28.86 5.27
CA THR A 441 -5.03 28.84 6.00
C THR A 441 -6.13 28.20 5.15
N VAL A 442 -6.73 27.16 5.70
CA VAL A 442 -8.09 26.63 5.49
C VAL A 442 -8.81 27.17 4.24
N ARG A 443 -8.84 26.37 3.16
CA ARG A 443 -9.75 26.62 2.02
C ARG A 443 -11.19 26.54 2.51
N ARG A 444 -11.88 27.68 2.50
CA ARG A 444 -13.34 27.80 2.58
C ARG A 444 -13.98 26.87 1.54
N MET A 445 -14.94 26.06 1.98
CA MET A 445 -15.88 25.37 1.08
C MET A 445 -16.63 26.42 0.26
N ASN A 446 -16.22 26.60 -0.99
CA ASN A 446 -17.03 27.30 -1.98
C ASN A 446 -18.11 26.33 -2.46
N SER A 447 -19.14 26.08 -1.65
CA SER A 447 -20.37 25.46 -2.10
C SER A 447 -21.17 26.50 -2.88
N THR A 448 -21.03 26.52 -4.21
CA THR A 448 -22.00 27.21 -5.07
C THR A 448 -23.33 26.45 -5.01
N PRO A 449 -24.48 27.12 -4.80
CA PRO A 449 -25.78 26.48 -4.55
C PRO A 449 -26.31 25.57 -5.69
N ASP A 450 -25.80 25.71 -6.92
CA ASP A 450 -26.37 25.05 -8.11
C ASP A 450 -25.47 23.93 -8.70
N ALA A 451 -24.55 23.37 -7.93
CA ALA A 451 -23.67 22.33 -8.48
C ALA A 451 -24.36 20.96 -8.57
N PRO A 452 -24.44 20.32 -9.76
CA PRO A 452 -25.10 19.04 -9.92
C PRO A 452 -24.35 17.91 -9.20
N PRO A 453 -25.05 16.86 -8.73
CA PRO A 453 -24.41 15.69 -8.14
C PRO A 453 -23.62 14.90 -9.21
N CYS A 454 -22.50 14.32 -8.80
CA CYS A 454 -21.64 13.51 -9.68
C CYS A 454 -22.41 12.26 -10.17
N PRO A 455 -22.48 12.00 -11.48
CA PRO A 455 -23.23 10.86 -12.02
C PRO A 455 -22.62 9.51 -11.66
N ARG A 456 -21.32 9.47 -11.31
CA ARG A 456 -20.61 8.25 -10.93
C ARG A 456 -20.73 7.93 -9.43
N CYS A 457 -20.68 8.94 -8.55
CA CYS A 457 -20.59 8.69 -7.11
C CYS A 457 -21.50 9.56 -6.23
N GLY A 458 -22.35 10.40 -6.82
CA GLY A 458 -23.36 11.22 -6.14
C GLY A 458 -22.81 12.38 -5.31
N TRP A 459 -21.49 12.59 -5.27
CA TRP A 459 -20.88 13.71 -4.54
C TRP A 459 -21.22 15.05 -5.23
N LEU A 460 -21.50 16.09 -4.45
CA LEU A 460 -21.71 17.46 -4.97
C LEU A 460 -20.45 17.89 -5.73
N THR A 461 -20.58 18.07 -7.03
CA THR A 461 -19.45 18.48 -7.85
C THR A 461 -19.05 19.92 -7.50
N VAL A 462 -17.79 20.27 -7.73
CA VAL A 462 -17.30 21.65 -7.57
C VAL A 462 -17.03 22.22 -8.95
N ARG A 463 -17.42 23.48 -9.17
CA ARG A 463 -17.20 24.14 -10.45
C ARG A 463 -15.71 24.25 -10.74
N ASN A 464 -15.28 23.75 -11.88
CA ASN A 464 -13.90 23.77 -12.37
C ASN A 464 -13.89 24.37 -13.78
N GLY A 465 -13.91 25.69 -13.86
CA GLY A 465 -14.08 26.45 -15.11
C GLY A 465 -15.53 26.40 -15.62
N THR A 466 -15.71 26.02 -16.89
CA THR A 466 -17.02 25.78 -17.51
C THR A 466 -17.62 24.42 -17.14
N CYS A 467 -16.81 23.52 -16.60
CA CYS A 467 -17.20 22.16 -16.24
C CYS A 467 -17.31 22.02 -14.72
N HIS A 468 -17.78 20.87 -14.28
CA HIS A 468 -17.87 20.47 -12.90
C HIS A 468 -16.94 19.28 -12.66
N LYS A 469 -16.26 19.26 -11.52
CA LYS A 469 -15.35 18.19 -11.13
C LYS A 469 -15.80 17.57 -9.82
N CYS A 470 -15.82 16.26 -9.76
CA CYS A 470 -15.97 15.53 -8.52
C CYS A 470 -14.61 15.44 -7.82
N GLU A 471 -14.46 16.08 -6.66
CA GLU A 471 -13.23 15.97 -5.86
C GLU A 471 -13.03 14.58 -5.25
N ASN A 472 -14.10 13.77 -5.17
CA ASN A 472 -14.06 12.45 -4.57
C ASN A 472 -13.58 11.36 -5.55
N CYS A 473 -14.12 11.30 -6.76
CA CYS A 473 -13.76 10.26 -7.74
C CYS A 473 -13.04 10.78 -8.99
N GLY A 474 -12.83 12.09 -9.09
CA GLY A 474 -12.14 12.72 -10.22
C GLY A 474 -12.96 12.89 -11.50
N GLU A 475 -14.21 12.43 -11.52
CA GLU A 475 -15.12 12.54 -12.68
C GLU A 475 -15.39 14.01 -13.04
N THR A 476 -15.36 14.34 -14.32
CA THR A 476 -15.68 15.69 -14.81
C THR A 476 -16.95 15.68 -15.65
N THR A 477 -17.88 16.57 -15.36
CA THR A 477 -19.14 16.74 -16.10
C THR A 477 -19.19 18.10 -16.79
N GLY A 478 -19.56 18.14 -18.07
CA GLY A 478 -19.73 19.40 -18.82
C GLY A 478 -18.53 19.88 -19.64
N CYS A 479 -17.51 19.04 -19.86
CA CYS A 479 -16.45 19.29 -20.84
C CYS A 479 -16.71 18.40 -22.07
N SER A 480 -16.81 19.01 -23.26
CA SER A 480 -16.74 18.31 -24.55
C SER A 480 -15.30 17.89 -24.86
#